data_AF-A0A225MTP3-F1
#
_entry.id   AF-A0A225MTP3-F1
#
_cell.length_a   1.000
_cell.length_b   1.000
_cell.length_c   1.000
_cell.angle_alpha   90.00
_cell.angle_beta   90.00
_cell.angle_gamma   90.00
#
_symmetry.space_group_name_H-M   'P 1'
#
loop_
_entity.id
_entity.type
_entity.pdbx_description
1 polymer ?
#
loop_
_entity_poly.entity_id
_entity_poly.type
_entity_poly.pdbx_seq_one_letter_code
_entity_poly.pdbx_strand_id
1 'polypeptide(L)'
;MANIGIQQATRPHVRFESRPEEDRAASIEAGRKIYKDVDWVVITPVGGRDVVENRATLWLANIRDRAQVGQYDAEWVEHFQRMYDMYKQGKELPEDGTALRMCTTLFTPAEIENCLSAGIRTLEQLASINEEGMGRLHMMGRALKLRAQEAITLGEGRGDAMKVEALTLENAQLKDKVGELTEKVSALSEIVTELQAERALEPPKRGRPAKNEALAA
;
A
#
# COMPACT_ATOMS: atom_id res chain seq x y z
N MET A 1 32.42 -20.35 6.34
CA MET A 1 31.83 -19.35 5.43
C MET A 1 30.68 -20.04 4.70
N ALA A 2 29.44 -19.76 5.07
CA ALA A 2 28.28 -20.42 4.45
C ALA A 2 27.96 -19.73 3.12
N ASN A 3 28.13 -20.46 2.01
CA ASN A 3 27.62 -20.10 0.70
C ASN A 3 26.09 -20.11 0.76
N ILE A 4 25.48 -18.92 0.80
CA ILE A 4 24.03 -18.78 0.61
C ILE A 4 23.80 -18.84 -0.90
N GLY A 5 23.44 -20.04 -1.38
CA GLY A 5 23.05 -20.27 -2.75
C GLY A 5 21.85 -19.42 -3.14
N ILE A 6 21.88 -18.94 -4.38
CA ILE A 6 20.82 -18.17 -5.03
C ILE A 6 19.59 -19.09 -5.23
N GLN A 7 18.81 -19.28 -4.17
CA GLN A 7 17.40 -19.67 -4.26
C GLN A 7 16.61 -18.38 -4.09
N GLN A 8 16.14 -17.77 -5.20
CA GLN A 8 15.15 -16.68 -5.26
C GLN A 8 14.90 -16.01 -3.90
N ALA A 9 15.95 -15.37 -3.35
CA ALA A 9 15.95 -15.08 -1.93
C ALA A 9 15.05 -13.87 -1.74
N THR A 10 14.10 -13.93 -0.81
CA THR A 10 13.25 -12.77 -0.55
C THR A 10 14.10 -11.69 0.11
N ARG A 11 13.88 -10.42 -0.25
CA ARG A 11 14.56 -9.30 0.40
C ARG A 11 14.35 -9.38 1.93
N PRO A 12 15.41 -9.38 2.74
CA PRO A 12 15.27 -9.41 4.19
C PRO A 12 14.64 -8.12 4.71
N HIS A 13 13.98 -8.22 5.85
CA HIS A 13 13.48 -7.07 6.58
C HIS A 13 14.65 -6.34 7.23
N VAL A 14 14.76 -5.03 6.99
CA VAL A 14 15.86 -4.20 7.50
C VAL A 14 15.29 -3.04 8.28
N ARG A 15 15.82 -2.83 9.49
CA ARG A 15 15.52 -1.66 10.32
C ARG A 15 16.82 -0.96 10.70
N PHE A 16 16.77 0.36 10.73
CA PHE A 16 17.87 1.19 11.21
C PHE A 16 17.56 1.74 12.60
N GLU A 17 18.57 1.83 13.44
CA GLU A 17 18.46 2.38 14.79
C GLU A 17 19.77 3.02 15.22
N SER A 18 19.69 4.04 16.07
CA SER A 18 20.87 4.72 16.62
C SER A 18 21.21 4.10 17.96
N ARG A 19 22.46 3.71 18.14
CA ARG A 19 22.96 3.17 19.42
C ARG A 19 24.13 4.01 19.92
N PRO A 20 24.15 4.38 21.21
CA PRO A 20 25.30 5.06 21.80
C PRO A 20 26.45 4.06 21.93
N GLU A 21 27.55 4.30 21.24
CA GLU A 21 28.78 3.53 21.35
C GLU A 21 29.87 4.39 22.01
N GLU A 22 30.67 3.80 22.91
CA GLU A 22 31.76 4.52 23.58
C GLU A 22 32.84 4.88 22.56
N ASP A 23 33.13 6.18 22.41
CA ASP A 23 34.29 6.63 21.68
C ASP A 23 35.51 6.52 22.59
N ARG A 24 36.20 5.39 22.52
CA ARG A 24 37.37 5.12 23.38
C ARG A 24 38.47 6.16 23.21
N ALA A 25 38.68 6.68 22.01
CA ALA A 25 39.73 7.68 21.75
C ALA A 25 39.39 8.99 22.45
N ALA A 26 38.18 9.50 22.22
CA ALA A 26 37.70 10.71 22.88
C ALA A 26 37.56 10.53 24.40
N SER A 27 37.21 9.33 24.86
CA SER A 27 37.05 9.03 26.29
C SER A 27 38.38 9.05 27.03
N ILE A 28 39.45 8.54 26.40
CA ILE A 28 40.81 8.57 26.95
C ILE A 28 41.34 10.01 26.97
N GLU A 29 41.10 10.78 25.90
CA GLU A 29 41.54 12.17 25.80
C GLU A 29 40.82 13.10 26.80
N ALA A 30 39.51 12.92 26.98
CA ALA A 30 38.70 13.75 27.87
C ALA A 30 38.71 13.31 29.35
N GLY A 31 39.35 12.18 29.67
CA GLY A 31 39.38 11.61 31.03
C GLY A 31 38.01 11.18 31.57
N ARG A 32 37.00 11.02 30.70
CA ARG A 32 35.64 10.59 31.04
C ARG A 32 35.01 9.88 29.85
N LYS A 33 34.07 8.96 30.09
CA LYS A 33 33.35 8.24 29.02
C LYS A 33 32.57 9.22 28.14
N ILE A 34 32.92 9.25 26.86
CA ILE A 34 32.22 9.97 25.80
C ILE A 34 31.57 8.94 24.90
N TYR A 35 30.28 9.13 24.64
CA TYR A 35 29.51 8.30 23.72
C TYR A 35 29.30 9.04 22.42
N LYS A 36 29.27 8.31 21.32
CA LYS A 36 28.84 8.79 20.02
C LYS A 36 27.67 7.96 19.54
N ASP A 37 26.75 8.61 18.86
CA ASP A 37 25.64 7.96 18.22
C ASP A 37 26.13 7.29 16.94
N VAL A 38 26.01 5.96 16.89
CA VAL A 38 26.37 5.15 15.72
C VAL A 38 25.08 4.59 15.14
N ASP A 39 24.93 4.74 13.83
CA ASP A 39 23.81 4.14 13.10
C ASP A 39 24.06 2.64 12.90
N TRP A 40 23.16 1.83 13.45
CA TRP A 40 23.14 0.38 13.32
C TRP A 40 22.04 -0.06 12.35
N VAL A 41 22.28 -1.22 11.72
CA VAL A 41 21.31 -1.92 10.90
C VAL A 41 21.00 -3.27 11.54
N VAL A 42 19.71 -3.57 11.64
CA VAL A 42 19.14 -4.81 12.16
C VAL A 42 18.48 -5.53 11.00
N ILE A 43 19.03 -6.68 10.62
CA ILE A 43 18.63 -7.44 9.45
C ILE A 43 17.94 -8.71 9.93
N THR A 44 16.70 -8.92 9.50
CA THR A 44 15.91 -10.10 9.82
C THR A 44 15.51 -10.80 8.51
N PRO A 45 15.98 -12.03 8.26
CA PRO A 45 15.50 -12.82 7.14
C PRO A 45 13.98 -13.03 7.21
N VAL A 46 13.32 -13.08 6.06
CA VAL A 46 11.86 -13.33 6.01
C VAL A 46 11.56 -14.72 6.57
N GLY A 47 10.71 -14.77 7.60
CA GLY A 47 10.38 -16.01 8.31
C GLY A 47 11.47 -16.52 9.27
N GLY A 48 12.68 -15.95 9.25
CA GLY A 48 13.78 -16.35 10.13
C GLY A 48 13.68 -15.74 11.54
N ARG A 49 14.38 -16.36 12.50
CA ARG A 49 14.59 -15.77 13.84
C ARG A 49 15.90 -15.00 13.92
N ASP A 50 16.89 -15.41 13.14
CA ASP A 50 18.25 -14.90 13.29
C ASP A 50 18.32 -13.43 12.90
N VAL A 51 18.68 -12.61 13.87
CA VAL A 51 18.90 -11.19 13.67
C VAL A 51 20.39 -10.96 13.49
N VAL A 52 20.75 -10.35 12.37
CA VAL A 52 22.12 -9.93 12.11
C VAL A 52 22.20 -8.42 12.31
N GLU A 53 23.09 -8.01 13.21
CA GLU A 53 23.32 -6.60 13.51
C GLU A 53 24.68 -6.17 12.97
N ASN A 54 24.71 -4.99 12.35
CA ASN A 54 25.95 -4.41 11.84
C ASN A 54 25.88 -2.88 11.88
N ARG A 55 27.00 -2.21 11.66
CA ARG A 55 27.01 -0.76 11.43
C ARG A 55 26.38 -0.46 10.07
N ALA A 56 25.43 0.46 10.03
CA ALA A 56 24.62 0.74 8.85
C ALA A 56 25.48 1.12 7.63
N THR A 57 26.44 2.04 7.82
CA THR A 57 27.33 2.51 6.76
C THR A 57 28.25 1.42 6.22
N LEU A 58 28.85 0.61 7.11
CA LEU A 58 29.72 -0.49 6.73
C LEU A 58 28.94 -1.57 5.98
N TRP A 59 27.74 -1.90 6.46
CA TRP A 59 26.90 -2.88 5.81
C TRP A 59 26.43 -2.43 4.43
N LEU A 60 25.96 -1.18 4.29
CA LEU A 60 25.54 -0.63 2.99
C LEU A 60 26.69 -0.63 1.96
N ALA A 61 27.92 -0.30 2.38
CA ALA A 61 29.09 -0.41 1.52
C ALA A 61 29.34 -1.87 1.10
N ASN A 62 29.32 -2.80 2.05
CA ASN A 62 29.54 -4.22 1.78
C ASN A 62 28.50 -4.82 0.81
N ILE A 63 27.21 -4.49 0.96
CA ILE A 63 26.19 -5.02 0.05
C ILE A 63 26.35 -4.43 -1.36
N ARG A 64 26.78 -3.17 -1.48
CA ARG A 64 27.02 -2.51 -2.76
C ARG A 64 28.15 -3.20 -3.51
N ASP A 65 29.26 -3.45 -2.82
CA ASP A 65 30.40 -4.16 -3.40
C ASP A 65 30.00 -5.59 -3.82
N ARG A 66 29.21 -6.28 -2.98
CA ARG A 66 28.71 -7.62 -3.31
C ARG A 66 27.72 -7.65 -4.48
N ALA A 67 26.92 -6.60 -4.66
CA ALA A 67 26.03 -6.46 -5.81
C ALA A 67 26.81 -6.25 -7.12
N GLN A 68 27.96 -5.55 -7.08
CA GLN A 68 28.82 -5.41 -8.27
C GLN A 68 29.36 -6.75 -8.79
N VAL A 69 29.60 -7.71 -7.89
CA VAL A 69 30.02 -9.08 -8.23
C VAL A 69 28.84 -10.04 -8.47
N GLY A 70 27.61 -9.52 -8.49
CA GLY A 70 26.40 -10.30 -8.78
C GLY A 70 25.91 -11.20 -7.65
N GLN A 71 26.40 -11.02 -6.42
CA GLN A 71 25.93 -11.79 -5.26
C GLN A 71 24.61 -11.27 -4.67
N TYR A 72 24.31 -10.00 -4.91
CA TYR A 72 23.07 -9.35 -4.52
C TYR A 72 22.43 -8.67 -5.72
N ASP A 73 21.11 -8.58 -5.67
CA ASP A 73 20.34 -7.78 -6.63
C ASP A 73 20.64 -6.28 -6.43
N ALA A 74 20.88 -5.58 -7.54
CA ALA A 74 21.14 -4.15 -7.54
C ALA A 74 19.94 -3.35 -7.01
N GLU A 75 18.71 -3.80 -7.28
CA GLU A 75 17.49 -3.15 -6.78
C GLU A 75 17.41 -3.16 -5.25
N TRP A 76 17.98 -4.18 -4.60
CA TRP A 76 17.97 -4.28 -3.15
C TRP A 76 18.90 -3.25 -2.53
N VAL A 77 20.08 -3.04 -3.13
CA VAL A 77 21.04 -2.04 -2.66
C VAL A 77 20.42 -0.65 -2.71
N GLU A 78 19.79 -0.30 -3.84
CA GLU A 78 19.10 0.98 -3.98
C GLU A 78 17.98 1.15 -2.95
N HIS A 79 17.18 0.10 -2.74
CA HIS A 79 16.11 0.14 -1.76
C HIS A 79 16.64 0.32 -0.32
N PHE A 80 17.68 -0.41 0.08
CA PHE A 80 18.27 -0.26 1.41
C PHE A 80 18.93 1.10 1.62
N GLN A 81 19.52 1.66 0.57
CA GLN A 81 20.03 3.04 0.61
C GLN A 81 18.89 4.04 0.85
N ARG A 82 17.79 3.89 0.11
CA ARG A 82 16.61 4.74 0.28
C ARG A 82 15.99 4.61 1.68
N MET A 83 15.93 3.40 2.23
CA MET A 83 15.51 3.15 3.62
C MET A 83 16.38 3.92 4.62
N TYR A 84 17.71 3.87 4.44
CA TYR A 84 18.64 4.58 5.30
C TYR A 84 18.50 6.10 5.19
N ASP A 85 18.34 6.63 3.97
CA ASP A 85 18.16 8.06 3.74
C ASP A 85 16.85 8.57 4.36
N MET A 86 15.76 7.80 4.28
CA MET A 86 14.50 8.11 4.97
C MET A 86 14.63 8.04 6.49
N TYR A 87 15.33 7.03 7.01
CA TYR A 87 15.64 6.93 8.44
C TYR A 87 16.41 8.16 8.95
N LYS A 88 17.43 8.63 8.21
CA LYS A 88 18.17 9.86 8.55
C LYS A 88 17.29 11.12 8.48
N GLN A 89 16.23 11.10 7.67
CA GLN A 89 15.21 12.15 7.61
C GLN A 89 14.10 12.00 8.67
N GLY A 90 14.16 10.97 9.51
CA GLY A 90 13.13 10.68 10.52
C GLY A 90 11.80 10.20 9.92
N LYS A 91 11.81 9.66 8.69
CA LYS A 91 10.63 9.14 8.00
C LYS A 91 10.69 7.62 7.95
N GLU A 92 9.55 6.97 8.14
CA GLU A 92 9.41 5.52 7.92
C GLU A 92 9.09 5.24 6.44
N LEU A 93 9.74 4.23 5.86
CA LEU A 93 9.40 3.81 4.50
C LEU A 93 8.13 2.94 4.56
N PRO A 94 7.17 3.16 3.65
CA PRO A 94 6.05 2.22 3.47
C PRO A 94 6.56 0.79 3.23
N GLU A 95 5.84 -0.19 3.78
CA GLU A 95 6.17 -1.62 3.59
C GLU A 95 6.24 -1.98 2.10
N ASP A 96 7.24 -2.78 1.71
CA ASP A 96 7.48 -3.13 0.31
C ASP A 96 6.50 -4.21 -0.16
N GLY A 97 5.41 -3.77 -0.77
CA GLY A 97 4.37 -4.61 -1.35
C GLY A 97 2.98 -4.37 -0.77
N THR A 98 2.09 -5.32 -0.99
CA THR A 98 0.71 -5.26 -0.48
C THR A 98 0.69 -5.71 0.98
N ALA A 99 0.41 -4.78 1.90
CA ALA A 99 0.34 -5.08 3.32
C ALA A 99 -0.74 -6.15 3.60
N LEU A 100 -0.37 -7.23 4.31
CA LEU A 100 -1.26 -8.35 4.64
C LEU A 100 -2.47 -7.89 5.46
N ARG A 101 -2.33 -6.80 6.24
CA ARG A 101 -3.44 -6.19 6.97
C ARG A 101 -4.57 -5.72 6.05
N MET A 102 -4.28 -5.38 4.80
CA MET A 102 -5.29 -4.99 3.81
C MET A 102 -5.88 -6.18 3.04
N CYS A 103 -5.27 -7.37 3.13
CA CYS A 103 -5.71 -8.59 2.45
C CYS A 103 -6.79 -9.36 3.24
N THR A 104 -7.76 -8.66 3.82
CA THR A 104 -8.83 -9.25 4.65
C THR A 104 -9.84 -10.09 3.86
N THR A 105 -9.87 -9.92 2.54
CA THR A 105 -10.69 -10.72 1.62
C THR A 105 -10.06 -12.09 1.32
N LEU A 106 -8.73 -12.20 1.39
CA LEU A 106 -7.95 -13.38 1.03
C LEU A 106 -7.54 -14.23 2.24
N PHE A 107 -7.35 -13.58 3.39
CA PHE A 107 -6.91 -14.20 4.63
C PHE A 107 -7.81 -13.81 5.78
N THR A 108 -8.02 -14.75 6.69
CA THR A 108 -8.73 -14.48 7.93
C THR A 108 -7.89 -13.59 8.86
N PRO A 109 -8.50 -12.82 9.79
CA PRO A 109 -7.74 -12.01 10.75
C PRO A 109 -6.73 -12.81 11.57
N ALA A 110 -7.06 -14.06 11.93
CA ALA A 110 -6.16 -14.95 12.66
C ALA A 110 -4.94 -15.38 11.81
N GLU A 111 -5.14 -15.64 10.52
CA GLU A 111 -4.05 -15.96 9.59
C GLU A 111 -3.13 -14.76 9.40
N ILE A 112 -3.69 -13.55 9.29
CA ILE A 112 -2.93 -12.31 9.17
C ILE A 112 -2.07 -12.10 10.43
N GLU A 113 -2.64 -12.21 11.63
CA GLU A 113 -1.87 -12.06 12.88
C GLU A 113 -0.79 -13.14 13.05
N ASN A 114 -1.04 -14.37 12.59
CA ASN A 114 -0.02 -15.43 12.57
C ASN A 114 1.14 -15.08 11.61
N CYS A 115 0.83 -14.59 10.40
CA CYS A 115 1.83 -14.14 9.44
C CYS A 115 2.66 -12.97 9.99
N LEU A 116 2.01 -11.98 10.60
CA LEU A 116 2.66 -10.83 11.22
C LEU A 116 3.57 -11.27 12.39
N SER A 117 3.10 -12.21 13.22
CA SER A 117 3.89 -12.81 14.30
C SER A 117 5.09 -13.62 13.78
N ALA A 118 4.98 -14.16 12.56
CA ALA A 118 6.08 -14.82 11.85
C ALA A 118 7.05 -13.83 11.18
N GLY A 119 6.79 -12.52 11.25
CA GLY A 119 7.59 -11.47 10.62
C GLY A 119 7.33 -11.30 9.12
N ILE A 120 6.21 -11.84 8.62
CA ILE A 120 5.75 -11.71 7.24
C ILE A 120 4.71 -10.59 7.22
N ARG A 121 4.99 -9.49 6.52
CA ARG A 121 4.13 -8.30 6.53
C ARG A 121 3.40 -8.04 5.23
N THR A 122 3.97 -8.48 4.11
CA THR A 122 3.39 -8.26 2.78
C THR A 122 3.00 -9.57 2.08
N LEU A 123 2.09 -9.47 1.12
CA LEU A 123 1.59 -10.59 0.32
C LEU A 123 2.72 -11.24 -0.49
N GLU A 124 3.62 -10.42 -1.02
CA GLU A 124 4.79 -10.82 -1.79
C GLU A 124 5.76 -11.61 -0.92
N GLN A 125 6.00 -11.17 0.31
CA GLN A 125 6.80 -11.92 1.28
C GLN A 125 6.16 -13.27 1.61
N LEU A 126 4.83 -13.34 1.76
CA LEU A 126 4.12 -14.58 2.05
C LEU A 126 4.24 -15.58 0.89
N ALA A 127 4.17 -15.10 -0.36
CA ALA A 127 4.30 -15.93 -1.55
C ALA A 127 5.72 -16.51 -1.75
N SER A 128 6.74 -15.85 -1.20
CA SER A 128 8.14 -16.20 -1.37
C SER A 128 8.81 -16.80 -0.12
N ILE A 129 8.04 -17.13 0.94
CA ILE A 129 8.59 -17.69 2.18
C ILE A 129 9.40 -18.97 1.96
N ASN A 130 10.46 -19.12 2.75
CA ASN A 130 11.31 -20.30 2.81
C ASN A 130 10.71 -21.40 3.72
N GLU A 131 11.34 -22.59 3.76
CA GLU A 131 10.85 -23.73 4.55
C GLU A 131 10.86 -23.44 6.07
N GLU A 132 11.83 -22.66 6.55
CA GLU A 132 11.90 -22.22 7.95
C GLU A 132 10.71 -21.33 8.31
N GLY A 133 10.37 -20.37 7.45
CA GLY A 133 9.20 -19.51 7.59
C GLY A 133 7.89 -20.31 7.51
N MET A 134 7.80 -21.30 6.62
CA MET A 134 6.67 -22.24 6.58
C MET A 134 6.53 -23.02 7.88
N GLY A 135 7.64 -23.47 8.47
CA GLY A 135 7.64 -24.16 9.77
C GLY A 135 7.04 -23.32 10.90
N ARG A 136 7.22 -21.99 10.88
CA ARG A 136 6.62 -21.07 11.87
C ARG A 136 5.12 -20.89 11.70
N LEU A 137 4.64 -20.97 10.46
CA LEU A 137 3.22 -21.01 10.15
C LEU A 137 2.62 -22.41 10.37
N HIS A 138 3.40 -23.35 10.91
CA HIS A 138 2.99 -24.72 11.24
C HIS A 138 2.26 -25.38 10.04
N MET A 139 1.10 -26.00 10.29
CA MET A 139 0.35 -26.77 9.30
C MET A 139 -0.26 -25.91 8.19
N MET A 140 -0.43 -24.60 8.40
CA MET A 140 -1.08 -23.70 7.45
C MET A 140 -0.11 -22.98 6.50
N GLY A 141 1.21 -23.05 6.75
CA GLY A 141 2.21 -22.30 5.97
C GLY A 141 2.19 -22.57 4.48
N ARG A 142 2.05 -23.84 4.07
CA ARG A 142 2.02 -24.20 2.64
C ARG A 142 0.74 -23.73 1.93
N ALA A 143 -0.41 -23.84 2.60
CA ALA A 143 -1.68 -23.39 2.07
C ALA A 143 -1.75 -21.86 1.96
N LEU A 144 -1.18 -21.14 2.93
CA LEU A 144 -1.08 -19.68 2.91
C LEU A 144 -0.16 -19.18 1.79
N LYS A 145 1.01 -19.82 1.62
CA LYS A 145 1.93 -19.52 0.53
C LYS A 145 1.28 -19.70 -0.84
N LEU A 146 0.58 -20.82 -1.05
CA LEU A 146 -0.09 -21.10 -2.32
C LEU A 146 -1.16 -20.05 -2.63
N ARG A 147 -2.03 -19.72 -1.66
CA ARG A 147 -3.04 -18.65 -1.81
C ARG A 147 -2.41 -17.30 -2.13
N ALA A 148 -1.29 -16.95 -1.48
CA ALA A 148 -0.59 -15.71 -1.76
C ALA A 148 -0.02 -15.68 -3.19
N GLN A 149 0.54 -16.80 -3.66
CA GLN A 149 1.00 -16.95 -5.04
C GLN A 149 -0.16 -16.80 -6.03
N GLU A 150 -1.28 -17.47 -5.76
CA GLU A 150 -2.50 -17.37 -6.58
C GLU A 150 -3.00 -15.92 -6.66
N ALA A 151 -3.13 -15.23 -5.53
CA ALA A 151 -3.56 -13.83 -5.47
C ALA A 151 -2.65 -12.89 -6.27
N ILE A 152 -1.33 -13.10 -6.22
CA ILE A 152 -0.37 -12.33 -7.03
C ILE A 152 -0.56 -12.64 -8.52
N THR A 153 -0.73 -13.90 -8.90
CA THR A 153 -0.93 -14.29 -10.31
C THR A 153 -2.25 -13.80 -10.88
N LEU A 154 -3.30 -13.72 -10.06
CA LEU A 154 -4.62 -13.20 -10.43
C LEU A 154 -4.65 -11.67 -10.53
N GLY A 155 -3.56 -10.97 -10.16
CA GLY A 155 -3.46 -9.51 -10.23
C GLY A 155 -4.01 -8.77 -9.01
N GLU A 156 -4.59 -9.48 -8.04
CA GLU A 156 -5.14 -8.89 -6.81
C GLU A 156 -4.06 -8.27 -5.91
N GLY A 157 -2.78 -8.58 -6.17
CA GLY A 157 -1.62 -8.16 -5.37
C GLY A 157 -0.86 -6.91 -5.85
N ARG A 158 -1.25 -6.21 -6.92
CA ARG A 158 -0.49 -5.03 -7.40
C ARG A 158 -1.39 -3.80 -7.55
N GLY A 159 -1.83 -3.27 -6.42
CA GLY A 159 -2.52 -1.97 -6.33
C GLY A 159 -4.04 -2.03 -6.22
N ASP A 160 -4.64 -3.23 -6.20
CA ASP A 160 -6.09 -3.37 -6.17
C ASP A 160 -6.66 -3.39 -4.75
N ALA A 161 -5.92 -3.72 -3.68
CA ALA A 161 -6.48 -3.64 -2.32
C ALA A 161 -6.84 -2.19 -1.90
N MET A 162 -5.97 -1.21 -2.17
CA MET A 162 -6.27 0.21 -1.94
C MET A 162 -7.31 0.76 -2.93
N LYS A 163 -7.30 0.28 -4.19
CA LYS A 163 -8.35 0.65 -5.15
C LYS A 163 -9.69 0.02 -4.79
N VAL A 164 -9.76 -1.18 -4.24
CA VAL A 164 -11.03 -1.85 -3.91
C VAL A 164 -11.69 -1.14 -2.73
N GLU A 165 -10.95 -0.72 -1.71
CA GLU A 165 -11.54 0.09 -0.62
C GLU A 165 -11.96 1.49 -1.12
N ALA A 166 -11.13 2.15 -1.92
CA ALA A 166 -11.50 3.45 -2.51
C ALA A 166 -12.67 3.35 -3.51
N LEU A 167 -12.68 2.32 -4.37
CA LEU A 167 -13.70 2.06 -5.38
C LEU A 167 -14.99 1.53 -4.75
N THR A 168 -14.95 0.84 -3.60
CA THR A 168 -16.17 0.44 -2.89
C THR A 168 -16.82 1.65 -2.24
N LEU A 169 -16.05 2.56 -1.65
CA LEU A 169 -16.54 3.83 -1.14
C LEU A 169 -17.11 4.72 -2.27
N GLU A 170 -16.41 4.80 -3.40
CA GLU A 170 -16.85 5.54 -4.57
C GLU A 170 -18.11 4.92 -5.20
N ASN A 171 -18.21 3.59 -5.29
CA ASN A 171 -19.41 2.91 -5.76
C ASN A 171 -20.62 3.12 -4.84
N ALA A 172 -20.41 3.17 -3.52
CA ALA A 172 -21.48 3.49 -2.58
C ALA A 172 -21.97 4.93 -2.80
N GLN A 173 -21.04 5.91 -2.87
CA GLN A 173 -21.39 7.31 -3.13
C GLN A 173 -22.03 7.53 -4.51
N LEU A 174 -21.58 6.82 -5.54
CA LEU A 174 -22.16 6.89 -6.88
C LEU A 174 -23.57 6.28 -6.91
N LYS A 175 -23.82 5.18 -6.19
CA LYS A 175 -25.16 4.60 -6.06
C LYS A 175 -26.11 5.55 -5.35
N ASP A 176 -25.67 6.21 -4.28
CA ASP A 176 -26.48 7.20 -3.56
C ASP A 176 -26.81 8.41 -4.47
N LYS A 177 -25.83 8.92 -5.21
CA LYS A 177 -26.03 10.00 -6.19
C LYS A 177 -26.96 9.59 -7.34
N VAL A 178 -26.84 8.35 -7.84
CA VAL A 178 -27.73 7.83 -8.87
C VAL A 178 -29.15 7.77 -8.33
N GLY A 179 -29.36 7.28 -7.11
CA GLY A 179 -30.67 7.26 -6.45
C GLY A 179 -31.29 8.64 -6.36
N GLU A 180 -30.54 9.61 -5.81
CA GLU A 180 -30.99 11.01 -5.66
C GLU A 180 -31.30 11.68 -7.01
N LEU A 181 -30.48 11.41 -8.04
CA LEU A 181 -30.72 11.93 -9.38
C LEU A 181 -31.93 11.26 -10.04
N THR A 182 -32.15 9.96 -9.89
CA THR A 182 -33.36 9.31 -10.41
C THR A 182 -34.62 9.80 -9.73
N GLU A 183 -34.60 10.05 -8.42
CA GLU A 183 -35.74 10.65 -7.71
C GLU A 183 -36.03 12.07 -8.23
N LYS A 184 -35.00 12.89 -8.42
CA LYS A 184 -35.15 14.23 -9.01
C LYS A 184 -35.68 14.17 -10.43
N VAL A 185 -35.20 13.22 -11.25
CA VAL A 185 -35.67 13.05 -12.64
C VAL A 185 -37.12 12.58 -12.67
N SER A 186 -37.53 11.66 -11.78
CA SER A 186 -38.93 11.24 -11.66
C SER A 186 -39.82 12.41 -11.28
N ALA A 187 -39.47 13.15 -10.23
CA ALA A 187 -40.25 14.31 -9.76
C ALA A 187 -40.35 15.40 -10.83
N LEU A 188 -39.25 15.72 -11.53
CA LEU A 188 -39.26 16.69 -12.62
C LEU A 188 -40.04 16.18 -13.83
N SER A 189 -39.98 14.89 -14.14
CA SER A 189 -40.76 14.31 -15.23
C SER A 189 -42.26 14.38 -14.96
N GLU A 190 -42.69 14.15 -13.71
CA GLU A 190 -44.08 14.28 -13.28
C GLU A 190 -44.57 15.72 -13.41
N ILE A 191 -43.77 16.68 -12.93
CA ILE A 191 -44.07 18.12 -13.07
C ILE A 191 -44.14 18.53 -14.54
N VAL A 192 -43.24 18.04 -15.39
CA VAL A 192 -43.25 18.32 -16.83
C VAL A 192 -44.49 17.73 -17.49
N THR A 193 -44.92 16.52 -17.12
CA THR A 193 -46.15 15.94 -17.65
C THR A 193 -47.40 16.70 -17.20
N GLU A 194 -47.44 17.18 -15.96
CA GLU A 194 -48.53 18.04 -15.46
C GLU A 194 -48.58 19.38 -16.22
N LEU A 195 -47.45 20.05 -16.36
CA LEU A 195 -47.37 21.32 -17.10
C LEU A 195 -47.70 21.14 -18.60
N GLN A 196 -47.35 20.01 -19.20
CA GLN A 196 -47.73 19.68 -20.57
C GLN A 196 -49.23 19.39 -20.69
N ALA A 197 -49.84 18.75 -19.70
CA ALA A 197 -51.28 18.51 -19.65
C ALA A 197 -52.07 19.82 -19.46
N GLU A 198 -51.61 20.71 -18.58
CA GLU A 198 -52.20 22.05 -18.40
C GLU A 198 -52.08 22.90 -19.66
N ARG A 199 -50.92 22.88 -20.33
CA ARG A 199 -50.70 23.60 -21.58
C ARG A 199 -51.48 23.04 -22.77
N ALA A 200 -51.87 21.76 -22.73
CA ALA A 200 -52.76 21.14 -23.71
C ALA A 200 -54.25 21.50 -23.50
N LEU A 201 -54.62 21.92 -22.28
CA LEU A 201 -55.95 22.38 -21.92
C LEU A 201 -56.13 23.90 -22.09
N GLU A 202 -55.05 24.68 -22.19
CA GLU A 202 -55.13 26.10 -22.52
C GLU A 202 -55.67 26.31 -23.95
N PRO A 203 -56.84 26.96 -24.14
CA PRO A 203 -57.32 27.30 -25.48
C PRO A 203 -56.33 28.27 -26.14
N PRO A 204 -56.12 28.17 -27.46
CA PRO A 204 -55.13 28.99 -28.16
C PRO A 204 -55.37 30.46 -27.86
N LYS A 205 -54.35 31.16 -27.33
CA LYS A 205 -54.40 32.60 -27.07
C LYS A 205 -54.78 33.30 -28.38
N ARG A 206 -56.04 33.73 -28.48
CA ARG A 206 -56.55 34.52 -29.59
C ARG A 206 -55.71 35.79 -29.65
N GLY A 207 -54.85 35.86 -30.67
CA GLY A 207 -54.10 37.07 -30.99
C GLY A 207 -55.05 38.26 -31.04
N ARG A 208 -54.62 39.37 -30.47
CA ARG A 208 -55.34 40.64 -30.49
C ARG A 208 -55.71 40.96 -31.95
N PRO A 209 -56.99 41.15 -32.31
CA PRO A 209 -57.34 41.53 -33.67
C PRO A 209 -56.69 42.89 -33.96
N ALA A 210 -56.03 43.00 -35.11
CA ALA A 210 -55.58 44.28 -35.62
C ALA A 210 -56.81 45.19 -35.72
N LYS A 211 -56.73 46.35 -35.06
CA LYS A 211 -57.78 47.37 -35.06
C LYS A 211 -57.97 47.82 -36.52
N ASN A 212 -59.13 47.52 -37.10
CA ASN A 212 -59.53 48.01 -38.41
C ASN A 212 -59.31 49.53 -38.48
N GLU A 213 -58.42 49.95 -39.37
CA GLU A 213 -58.47 51.29 -39.96
C GLU A 213 -59.58 51.27 -41.01
N ALA A 214 -60.78 51.64 -40.60
CA ALA A 214 -61.79 52.18 -41.49
C ALA A 214 -61.98 53.66 -41.14
N LEU A 215 -61.31 54.53 -41.89
CA LEU A 215 -61.59 55.95 -42.17
C LEU A 215 -60.41 56.43 -43.05
N ALA A 216 -60.55 57.06 -44.20
CA ALA A 216 -61.63 57.79 -44.83
C ALA A 216 -61.30 57.99 -46.32
N ALA A 217 -62.35 58.31 -47.10
CA ALA A 217 -62.36 59.07 -48.36
C ALA A 217 -61.49 58.59 -49.54
#